data_AF-A0A7G2IQR9-F1
#
_entry.id   AF-A0A7G2IQR9-F1
#
_cell.length_a   1.000
_cell.length_b   1.000
_cell.length_c   1.000
_cell.angle_alpha   90.00
_cell.angle_beta   90.00
_cell.angle_gamma   90.00
#
_symmetry.space_group_name_H-M   'P 1'
#
loop_
_entity.id
_entity.type
_entity.pdbx_description
1 polymer ?
#
loop_
_entity_poly.entity_id
_entity_poly.type
_entity_poly.pdbx_seq_one_letter_code
_entity_poly.pdbx_strand_id
1 'polypeptide(L)'
;MVISWSAFIYALTNHKVLDASLGYFINPLIVICLGCIFLKEKPSLFQLIAVISGVCGLGYQIISANSFPSLALIMGFSFALYGLARKIYPLRCNNLNHA
;
A
#
# COMPACT_ATOMS: atom_id res chain seq x y z
N MET A 1 5.90 -10.37 2.11
CA MET A 1 4.47 -10.65 1.81
C MET A 1 3.76 -11.48 2.86
N VAL A 2 4.45 -12.38 3.58
CA VAL A 2 3.84 -13.25 4.60
C VAL A 2 2.99 -12.47 5.61
N ILE A 3 3.50 -11.36 6.17
CA ILE A 3 2.77 -10.54 7.14
C ILE A 3 1.42 -10.04 6.60
N SER A 4 1.40 -9.52 5.38
CA SER A 4 0.15 -9.04 4.78
C SER A 4 -0.84 -10.18 4.52
N TRP A 5 -0.35 -11.35 4.09
CA TRP A 5 -1.20 -12.51 3.83
C TRP A 5 -1.79 -13.06 5.14
N SER A 6 -0.97 -13.18 6.18
CA SER A 6 -1.43 -13.60 7.51
C SER A 6 -2.47 -12.63 8.09
N ALA A 7 -2.24 -11.31 7.95
CA ALA A 7 -3.20 -10.29 8.39
C ALA A 7 -4.52 -10.37 7.60
N PHE A 8 -4.47 -10.63 6.29
CA PHE A 8 -5.66 -10.83 5.46
C PHE A 8 -6.47 -12.05 5.91
N ILE A 9 -5.83 -13.21 6.09
CA ILE A 9 -6.50 -14.41 6.57
C ILE A 9 -7.11 -14.17 7.96
N TYR A 10 -6.36 -13.55 8.87
CA TYR A 10 -6.87 -13.21 10.20
C TYR A 10 -8.10 -12.29 10.13
N ALA A 11 -8.09 -11.30 9.23
CA ALA A 11 -9.22 -10.41 9.04
C ALA A 11 -10.48 -11.17 8.59
N LEU A 12 -10.34 -12.08 7.61
CA LEU A 12 -11.44 -12.90 7.13
C LEU A 12 -11.99 -13.85 8.21
N THR A 13 -11.13 -14.52 8.96
CA THR A 13 -11.55 -15.49 9.98
C THR A 13 -12.20 -14.82 11.20
N ASN A 14 -11.95 -13.53 11.44
CA ASN A 14 -12.51 -12.77 12.55
C ASN A 14 -13.64 -11.81 12.11
N HIS A 15 -14.26 -12.05 10.95
CA HIS A 15 -15.34 -11.23 10.39
C HIS A 15 -14.98 -9.74 10.18
N LYS A 16 -13.69 -9.41 10.08
CA LYS A 16 -13.17 -8.07 9.77
C LYS A 16 -12.95 -7.89 8.27
N VAL A 17 -13.94 -8.26 7.47
CA VAL A 17 -13.85 -8.21 6.00
C VAL A 17 -13.64 -6.77 5.50
N LEU A 18 -14.20 -5.79 6.19
CA LEU A 18 -13.99 -4.38 5.87
C LEU A 18 -12.52 -3.98 5.98
N ASP A 19 -11.82 -4.39 7.04
CA ASP A 19 -10.38 -4.13 7.20
C ASP A 19 -9.56 -4.76 6.08
N ALA A 20 -9.90 -5.97 5.66
CA ALA A 20 -9.22 -6.65 4.54
C ALA A 20 -9.32 -5.83 3.25
N SER A 21 -10.52 -5.34 2.91
CA SER A 21 -10.77 -4.50 1.74
C SER A 21 -10.07 -3.14 1.85
N LEU A 22 -10.17 -2.49 3.01
CA LEU A 22 -9.48 -1.23 3.29
C LEU A 22 -7.96 -1.35 3.13
N GLY A 23 -7.38 -2.50 3.46
CA GLY A 23 -5.95 -2.75 3.29
C GLY A 23 -5.51 -2.59 1.83
N TYR A 24 -6.33 -3.04 0.88
CA TYR A 24 -6.05 -2.88 -0.55
C TYR A 24 -6.22 -1.42 -1.02
N PHE A 25 -7.16 -0.66 -0.45
CA PHE A 25 -7.33 0.76 -0.77
C PHE A 25 -6.25 1.65 -0.15
N ILE A 26 -5.73 1.29 1.02
CA ILE A 26 -4.63 2.00 1.69
C ILE A 26 -3.30 1.83 0.95
N ASN A 27 -3.09 0.68 0.30
CA ASN A 27 -1.80 0.31 -0.27
C ASN A 27 -1.24 1.34 -1.30
N PRO A 28 -1.99 1.78 -2.34
CA PRO A 28 -1.50 2.82 -3.26
C PRO A 28 -1.11 4.12 -2.56
N LEU A 29 -1.85 4.54 -1.53
CA LEU A 29 -1.56 5.77 -0.77
C LEU A 29 -0.23 5.64 -0.02
N ILE A 30 0.01 4.51 0.66
CA ILE A 30 1.27 4.27 1.38
C ILE A 30 2.44 4.15 0.40
N VAL A 31 2.28 3.44 -0.72
CA VAL A 31 3.34 3.31 -1.74
C VAL A 31 3.76 4.67 -2.28
N ILE A 32 2.80 5.54 -2.62
CA ILE A 32 3.10 6.89 -3.11
C ILE A 32 3.79 7.72 -2.02
N CYS A 33 3.28 7.66 -0.78
CA CYS A 33 3.86 8.38 0.36
C CYS A 33 5.32 7.96 0.60
N LEU A 34 5.59 6.65 0.67
CA LEU A 34 6.95 6.12 0.83
C LEU A 34 7.85 6.48 -0.37
N GLY A 35 7.32 6.43 -1.60
CA GLY A 35 8.04 6.86 -2.80
C GLY A 35 8.48 8.33 -2.74
N CYS A 36 7.57 9.22 -2.32
CA CYS A 36 7.86 10.64 -2.16
C CYS A 36 8.90 10.89 -1.06
N ILE A 37 8.80 10.19 0.08
CA ILE A 37 9.69 10.39 1.24
C ILE A 37 11.09 9.82 0.99
N PHE A 38 11.19 8.56 0.55
CA PHE A 38 12.47 7.84 0.46
C PHE A 38 13.17 8.00 -0.88
N LEU A 39 12.42 8.03 -1.99
CA LEU A 39 12.99 8.16 -3.34
C LEU A 39 12.97 9.60 -3.85
N LYS A 40 12.35 10.53 -3.10
CA LYS A 40 12.17 11.94 -3.51
C LYS A 40 11.48 12.07 -4.87
N GLU A 41 10.58 11.13 -5.18
CA GLU A 41 9.79 11.17 -6.40
C GLU A 41 8.80 12.33 -6.32
N LYS A 42 8.70 13.08 -7.42
CA LYS A 42 7.71 14.14 -7.57
C LYS A 42 6.44 13.53 -8.16
N PRO A 43 5.34 13.41 -7.41
CA PRO A 43 4.10 12.89 -7.96
C PRO A 43 3.59 13.87 -9.02
N SER A 44 3.00 13.35 -10.09
CA SER A 44 2.36 14.20 -11.10
C SER A 44 1.12 14.88 -10.52
N LEU A 45 0.67 15.99 -11.13
CA LEU A 45 -0.54 16.68 -10.69
C LEU A 45 -1.76 15.74 -10.64
N PHE A 46 -1.92 14.87 -11.65
CA PHE A 46 -2.99 13.88 -11.69
C PHE A 46 -2.86 12.80 -10.60
N GLN A 47 -1.64 12.37 -10.28
CA GLN A 47 -1.41 11.46 -9.15
C GLN A 47 -1.78 12.12 -7.82
N LEU A 48 -1.44 13.40 -7.66
CA LEU A 48 -1.81 14.14 -6.45
C LEU A 48 -3.33 14.25 -6.29
N ILE A 49 -4.05 14.56 -7.38
CA ILE A 49 -5.52 14.58 -7.38
C ILE A 49 -6.08 13.20 -6.99
N ALA A 50 -5.55 12.12 -7.57
CA ALA A 50 -5.97 10.76 -7.24
C ALA A 50 -5.71 10.40 -5.77
N VAL A 51 -4.55 10.80 -5.22
CA VAL A 51 -4.20 10.60 -3.81
C VAL A 51 -5.16 11.37 -2.91
N ILE A 52 -5.42 12.66 -3.19
CA ILE A 52 -6.35 13.47 -2.40
C ILE A 52 -7.74 12.86 -2.42
N SER A 53 -8.24 12.46 -3.59
CA SER A 53 -9.54 11.78 -3.73
C SER A 53 -9.59 10.47 -2.92
N GLY A 54 -8.53 9.65 -3.01
CA GLY A 54 -8.42 8.40 -2.27
C GLY A 54 -8.36 8.60 -0.75
N VAL A 55 -7.62 9.60 -0.27
CA VAL A 55 -7.55 9.96 1.15
C VAL A 55 -8.91 10.43 1.66
N CYS A 56 -9.64 11.23 0.89
CA CYS A 56 -10.99 11.67 1.25
C CYS A 56 -11.96 10.48 1.33
N GLY A 57 -11.98 9.60 0.33
CA GLY A 57 -12.85 8.42 0.31
C GLY A 57 -12.52 7.44 1.45
N LEU A 58 -11.24 7.20 1.70
CA LEU A 58 -10.78 6.35 2.80
C LEU A 58 -11.13 6.97 4.16
N GLY A 59 -10.93 8.28 4.33
CA GLY A 59 -11.27 9.01 5.54
C GLY A 59 -12.77 8.91 5.85
N TYR A 60 -13.61 9.10 4.84
CA TYR A 60 -15.06 8.89 4.96
C TYR A 60 -15.39 7.46 5.42
N GLN A 61 -14.78 6.46 4.80
CA GLN A 61 -15.03 5.06 5.13
C GLN A 61 -14.63 4.71 6.57
N ILE A 62 -13.50 5.23 7.06
CA ILE A 62 -13.03 5.02 8.44
C ILE A 62 -14.00 5.64 9.45
N ILE A 63 -14.45 6.87 9.21
CA ILE A 63 -15.39 7.58 10.07
C ILE A 63 -16.74 6.84 10.08
N SER A 64 -17.24 6.45 8.91
CA SER A 64 -18.52 5.73 8.77
C SER A 64 -18.49 4.36 9.45
N ALA A 65 -17.35 3.67 9.41
CA ALA A 65 -17.20 2.35 9.99
C ALA A 65 -17.09 2.35 11.53
N ASN A 66 -16.85 3.50 12.17
CA ASN A 66 -16.58 3.64 13.62
C ASN A 66 -15.52 2.64 14.15
N SER A 67 -14.65 2.15 13.27
CA SER A 67 -13.67 1.11 13.58
C SER A 67 -12.31 1.52 13.03
N PHE A 68 -11.28 1.38 13.85
CA PHE A 68 -9.93 1.70 13.47
C PHE A 68 -9.31 0.55 12.64
N PRO A 69 -8.90 0.79 11.38
CA PRO A 69 -8.52 -0.27 10.44
C PRO A 69 -7.07 -0.74 10.64
N SER A 70 -6.78 -1.31 11.81
CA SER A 70 -5.43 -1.74 12.20
C SER A 70 -4.82 -2.79 11.27
N LEU A 71 -5.60 -3.80 10.87
CA LEU A 71 -5.14 -4.86 9.96
C LEU A 71 -4.87 -4.31 8.55
N ALA A 72 -5.71 -3.38 8.10
CA ALA A 72 -5.56 -2.70 6.82
C ALA A 72 -4.21 -1.95 6.74
N LEU A 73 -3.84 -1.25 7.82
CA LEU A 73 -2.56 -0.55 7.92
C LEU A 73 -1.38 -1.53 7.87
N ILE A 74 -1.43 -2.63 8.64
CA ILE A 74 -0.37 -3.66 8.64
C ILE A 74 -0.17 -4.26 7.24
N MET A 75 -1.27 -4.57 6.56
CA MET A 75 -1.25 -5.08 5.18
C MET A 75 -0.62 -4.08 4.22
N GLY A 76 -1.11 -2.84 4.22
CA GLY A 76 -0.62 -1.77 3.36
C GLY A 76 0.86 -1.48 3.57
N PHE A 77 1.31 -1.36 4.82
CA PHE A 77 2.71 -1.11 5.15
C PHE A 77 3.64 -2.25 4.71
N SER A 78 3.23 -3.49 4.94
CA SER A 78 4.00 -4.67 4.53
C SER A 78 4.19 -4.75 3.01
N PHE A 79 3.14 -4.44 2.25
CA PHE A 79 3.21 -4.38 0.78
C PHE A 79 4.09 -3.22 0.31
N ALA A 80 3.89 -2.03 0.88
CA ALA A 80 4.57 -0.83 0.44
C ALA A 80 6.08 -0.87 0.74
N LEU A 81 6.48 -1.42 1.89
CA LEU A 81 7.89 -1.65 2.22
C LEU A 81 8.57 -2.62 1.25
N TYR A 82 7.90 -3.69 0.84
CA TYR A 82 8.44 -4.58 -0.18
C TYR A 82 8.59 -3.87 -1.53
N GLY A 83 7.58 -3.09 -1.94
CA GLY A 83 7.64 -2.28 -3.16
C GLY A 83 8.80 -1.29 -3.13
N LEU A 84 9.00 -0.62 -2.00
CA LEU A 84 10.11 0.28 -1.74
C LEU A 84 11.46 -0.45 -1.86
N ALA A 85 11.63 -1.58 -1.17
CA ALA A 85 12.85 -2.37 -1.22
C ALA A 85 13.20 -2.82 -2.65
N ARG A 86 12.21 -3.29 -3.41
CA ARG A 86 12.39 -3.69 -4.82
C ARG A 86 12.87 -2.53 -5.70
N LYS A 87 12.43 -1.31 -5.40
CA LYS A 87 12.79 -0.11 -6.17
C LYS A 87 14.20 0.39 -5.84
N ILE A 88 14.64 0.19 -4.59
CA ILE A 88 16.01 0.51 -4.13
C ILE A 88 17.04 -0.48 -4.69
N TYR A 89 16.68 -1.76 -4.81
CA TYR A 89 17.54 -2.81 -5.38
C TYR A 89 17.05 -3.23 -6.77
N PRO A 90 17.15 -2.37 -7.79
CA PRO A 90 16.81 -2.77 -9.14
C PRO A 90 17.71 -3.94 -9.52
N LEU A 91 17.09 -5.07 -9.84
CA LEU A 91 17.80 -6.21 -10.39
C LEU A 91 18.49 -5.74 -11.67
N ARG A 92 19.83 -5.66 -11.63
CA ARG A 92 20.64 -5.41 -12.81
C ARG A 92 20.52 -6.65 -13.69
N CYS A 93 19.62 -6.65 -14.65
CA CYS A 93 19.70 -7.59 -15.77
C CYS A 93 20.95 -7.22 -16.55
N ASN A 94 22.07 -7.89 -16.23
CA ASN A 94 23.29 -7.81 -17.01
C ASN A 94 23.08 -8.62 -18.29
N ASN A 95 23.11 -7.91 -19.41
CA ASN A 95 23.09 -8.35 -20.81
C ASN A 95 23.53 -9.82 -21.03
N LEU A 96 22.57 -10.69 -21.37
CA LEU A 96 22.83 -11.91 -22.15
C LEU A 96 22.77 -11.55 -23.64
N ASN A 97 23.68 -10.69 -24.10
CA ASN A 97 23.88 -10.37 -25.53
C ASN A 97 25.29 -10.76 -26.00
N HIS A 98 25.84 -11.86 -25.45
CA HIS A 98 27.04 -12.49 -25.96
C HIS A 98 26.90 -14.02 -25.86
N ALA A 99 26.26 -14.62 -26.86
CA ALA A 99 26.48 -15.99 -27.32
C ALA A 99 25.96 -16.11 -28.76
#